data_AF-A0A9D7RV42-F1
#
_entry.id   AF-A0A9D7RV42-F1
#
_cell.length_a   1.000
_cell.length_b   1.000
_cell.length_c   1.000
_cell.angle_alpha   90.00
_cell.angle_beta   90.00
_cell.angle_gamma   90.00
#
_symmetry.space_group_name_H-M   'P 1'
#
loop_
_entity.id
_entity.type
_entity.pdbx_description
1 polymer ?
#
loop_
_entity_poly.entity_id
_entity_poly.type
_entity_poly.pdbx_seq_one_letter_code
_entity_poly.pdbx_strand_id
1 'polypeptide(L)'
;MGNSENKQNEDSGAPPILSARDQVFVQLVRQTSTIQDIAFINPDAFNRAYFEKSGKVDPSDIAVMRQMIDAQLPGRSSFFDDRRIANRIAESLTNPPFARRYEFGDAEGAPGTPTTAFAMISLQGSRADHRDEFMPLVANRDADSLAPIPGEDVYWDGFWGIHEGTHPNQPLLPTFESRIEQDTNIMNRELESDLAGISWLRAKGQEEMVQLLIDFRALSAAGDPGHAALAVLGDEPGQAATAEHYTAASDHADVMNRVLLNDLGISESDLGDMRKFHEREYAGHVQRLLDSGAFDNADPNPYVREFIAAYAGAVERRVVDLAPALTAEASPASPNGHKIDVGAIKGGAPVVTLNDGDQATLTIGGVSAVNFFAANADPVLAEQRIALAQENQTGLGQDFKRTTGVPALT
;
A
#
# COMPACT_ATOMS: atom_id res chain seq x y z
N MET A 1 -59.89 -23.72 -6.06
CA MET A 1 -58.63 -23.93 -6.81
C MET A 1 -58.19 -22.56 -7.30
N GLY A 2 -57.31 -21.90 -6.55
CA GLY A 2 -56.79 -20.58 -6.88
C GLY A 2 -55.35 -20.53 -6.39
N ASN A 3 -54.43 -20.41 -7.34
CA ASN A 3 -52.98 -20.42 -7.12
C ASN A 3 -52.57 -19.29 -6.19
N SER A 4 -52.00 -19.64 -5.03
CA SER A 4 -51.12 -18.75 -4.29
C SER A 4 -49.77 -18.75 -4.99
N GLU A 5 -49.48 -17.70 -5.74
CA GLU A 5 -48.16 -17.44 -6.31
C GLU A 5 -47.14 -17.30 -5.17
N ASN A 6 -46.23 -18.26 -5.13
CA ASN A 6 -45.08 -18.27 -4.25
C ASN A 6 -44.04 -17.31 -4.84
N LYS A 7 -44.09 -16.03 -4.45
CA LYS A 7 -42.98 -15.09 -4.67
C LYS A 7 -41.92 -15.34 -3.60
N GLN A 8 -41.03 -16.29 -3.86
CA GLN A 8 -39.76 -16.44 -3.16
C GLN A 8 -38.66 -16.62 -4.19
N ASN A 9 -37.89 -15.54 -4.36
CA ASN A 9 -36.44 -15.48 -4.53
C ASN A 9 -36.12 -14.10 -5.12
N GLU A 10 -36.39 -13.07 -4.33
CA GLU A 10 -35.64 -11.82 -4.47
C GLU A 10 -34.23 -12.13 -4.00
N ASP A 11 -33.34 -12.14 -5.00
CA ASP A 11 -31.88 -11.97 -4.94
C ASP A 11 -31.37 -11.67 -3.53
N SER A 12 -30.96 -12.72 -2.80
CA SER A 12 -30.37 -12.60 -1.47
C SER A 12 -28.99 -11.97 -1.61
N GLY A 13 -28.96 -10.64 -1.71
CA GLY A 13 -27.79 -9.75 -1.86
C GLY A 13 -26.48 -10.43 -1.53
N ALA A 14 -25.90 -11.08 -2.53
CA ALA A 14 -24.60 -11.70 -2.40
C ALA A 14 -23.59 -10.58 -2.08
N PRO A 15 -22.71 -10.76 -1.08
CA PRO A 15 -21.66 -9.80 -0.80
C PRO A 15 -20.86 -9.51 -2.08
N PRO A 16 -20.31 -8.28 -2.21
CA PRO A 16 -19.83 -7.73 -3.47
C PRO A 16 -18.89 -8.68 -4.20
N ILE A 17 -19.03 -8.70 -5.54
CA ILE A 17 -18.12 -9.38 -6.47
C ILE A 17 -16.70 -8.93 -6.13
N LEU A 18 -15.87 -9.86 -5.64
CA LEU A 18 -14.44 -9.61 -5.39
C LEU A 18 -13.84 -8.95 -6.64
N SER A 19 -13.14 -7.84 -6.45
CA SER A 19 -12.45 -7.17 -7.55
C SER A 19 -11.45 -8.13 -8.20
N ALA A 20 -11.05 -7.87 -9.45
CA ALA A 20 -10.01 -8.70 -10.10
C ALA A 20 -8.71 -8.75 -9.27
N ARG A 21 -8.42 -7.67 -8.54
CA ARG A 21 -7.33 -7.57 -7.56
C ARG A 21 -7.53 -8.48 -6.36
N ASP A 22 -8.70 -8.42 -5.71
CA ASP A 22 -9.01 -9.30 -4.59
C ASP A 22 -8.90 -10.77 -4.98
N GLN A 23 -9.20 -11.11 -6.24
CA GLN A 23 -9.05 -12.49 -6.73
C GLN A 23 -7.59 -12.97 -6.76
N VAL A 24 -6.63 -12.12 -7.14
CA VAL A 24 -5.20 -12.46 -7.11
C VAL A 24 -4.74 -12.69 -5.67
N PHE A 25 -5.08 -11.77 -4.77
CA PHE A 25 -4.79 -11.89 -3.34
C PHE A 25 -5.38 -13.18 -2.75
N VAL A 26 -6.69 -13.40 -2.94
CA VAL A 26 -7.42 -14.59 -2.45
C VAL A 26 -6.82 -15.87 -3.00
N GLN A 27 -6.48 -15.90 -4.29
CA GLN A 27 -5.87 -17.07 -4.91
C GLN A 27 -4.53 -17.40 -4.26
N LEU A 28 -3.66 -16.41 -4.07
CA LEU A 28 -2.32 -16.64 -3.52
C LEU A 28 -2.38 -17.03 -2.04
N VAL A 29 -3.25 -16.41 -1.25
CA VAL A 29 -3.54 -16.82 0.13
C VAL A 29 -3.94 -18.30 0.19
N ARG A 30 -4.86 -18.74 -0.68
CA ARG A 30 -5.31 -20.14 -0.71
C ARG A 30 -4.22 -21.11 -1.16
N GLN A 31 -3.23 -20.64 -1.93
CA GLN A 31 -2.12 -21.48 -2.40
C GLN A 31 -1.03 -21.64 -1.35
N THR A 32 -0.82 -20.64 -0.49
CA THR A 32 0.21 -20.67 0.55
C THR A 32 -0.30 -21.15 1.89
N SER A 33 -1.58 -20.95 2.19
CA SER A 33 -2.15 -21.42 3.45
C SER A 33 -2.38 -22.93 3.43
N THR A 34 -1.96 -23.58 4.50
CA THR A 34 -2.27 -24.98 4.83
C THR A 34 -3.65 -25.12 5.48
N ILE A 35 -4.24 -24.03 5.96
CA ILE A 35 -5.61 -24.00 6.50
C ILE A 35 -6.59 -23.91 5.33
N GLN A 36 -7.45 -24.92 5.17
CA GLN A 36 -8.42 -24.97 4.07
C GLN A 36 -9.65 -24.10 4.34
N ASP A 37 -10.07 -24.01 5.61
CA ASP A 37 -11.22 -23.21 6.02
C ASP A 37 -10.77 -21.74 6.21
N ILE A 38 -10.90 -20.93 5.16
CA ILE A 38 -10.57 -19.50 5.16
C ILE A 38 -11.81 -18.66 4.83
N ALA A 39 -12.08 -17.63 5.62
CA ALA A 39 -13.08 -16.60 5.31
C ALA A 39 -12.39 -15.26 5.05
N PHE A 40 -12.69 -14.69 3.89
CA PHE A 40 -12.22 -13.38 3.48
C PHE A 40 -13.22 -12.31 3.90
N ILE A 41 -12.73 -11.25 4.52
CA ILE A 41 -13.56 -10.17 5.06
C ILE A 41 -13.33 -8.94 4.18
N ASN A 42 -14.41 -8.41 3.61
CA ASN A 42 -14.35 -7.15 2.89
C ASN A 42 -14.64 -6.00 3.88
N PRO A 43 -13.64 -5.17 4.24
CA PRO A 43 -13.85 -4.07 5.17
C PRO A 43 -14.77 -2.96 4.63
N ASP A 44 -14.98 -2.88 3.31
CA ASP A 44 -15.90 -1.91 2.70
C ASP A 44 -17.38 -2.23 2.92
N ALA A 45 -17.68 -3.45 3.39
CA ALA A 45 -19.03 -3.84 3.75
C ALA A 45 -19.48 -3.22 5.10
N PHE A 46 -18.59 -2.60 5.86
CA PHE A 46 -18.88 -2.05 7.18
C PHE A 46 -19.15 -0.53 7.16
N ASN A 47 -19.84 -0.03 8.17
CA ASN A 47 -20.12 1.39 8.35
C ASN A 47 -18.89 2.18 8.85
N ARG A 48 -17.90 2.37 7.97
CA ARG A 48 -16.66 3.09 8.25
C ARG A 48 -16.89 4.52 8.74
N ALA A 49 -17.82 5.26 8.13
CA ALA A 49 -18.11 6.63 8.52
C ALA A 49 -18.61 6.73 9.99
N TYR A 50 -19.40 5.75 10.43
CA TYR A 50 -19.79 5.64 11.83
C TYR A 50 -18.59 5.32 12.73
N PHE A 51 -17.72 4.39 12.32
CA PHE A 51 -16.52 4.02 13.07
C PHE A 51 -15.57 5.21 13.25
N GLU A 52 -15.26 5.95 12.17
CA GLU A 52 -14.39 7.13 12.21
C GLU A 52 -14.95 8.24 13.09
N LYS A 53 -16.27 8.43 13.08
CA LYS A 53 -16.93 9.46 13.91
C LYS A 53 -17.00 9.10 15.39
N SER A 54 -17.18 7.81 15.72
CA SER A 54 -17.53 7.37 17.07
C SER A 54 -16.43 6.60 17.81
N GLY A 55 -15.43 6.09 17.08
CA GLY A 55 -14.47 5.10 17.55
C GLY A 55 -15.09 3.75 17.89
N LYS A 56 -16.31 3.45 17.42
CA LYS A 56 -17.08 2.25 17.74
C LYS A 56 -17.62 1.58 16.48
N VAL A 57 -17.77 0.27 16.53
CA VAL A 57 -18.41 -0.53 15.47
C VAL A 57 -19.93 -0.32 15.51
N ASP A 58 -20.54 -0.19 14.32
CA ASP A 58 -22.00 -0.11 14.20
C ASP A 58 -22.60 -1.49 14.55
N PRO A 59 -23.62 -1.59 15.43
CA PRO A 59 -24.22 -2.88 15.76
C PRO A 59 -24.69 -3.68 14.54
N SER A 60 -25.07 -3.03 13.44
CA SER A 60 -25.47 -3.70 12.20
C SER A 60 -24.29 -4.39 11.49
N ASP A 61 -23.06 -3.88 11.65
CA ASP A 61 -21.85 -4.47 11.06
C ASP A 61 -21.57 -5.87 11.62
N ILE A 62 -22.02 -6.17 12.84
CA ILE A 62 -21.90 -7.51 13.44
C ILE A 62 -22.67 -8.54 12.61
N ALA A 63 -23.89 -8.21 12.18
CA ALA A 63 -24.69 -9.09 11.33
C ALA A 63 -24.05 -9.26 9.95
N VAL A 64 -23.50 -8.19 9.38
CA VAL A 64 -22.77 -8.22 8.10
C VAL A 64 -21.55 -9.13 8.18
N MET A 65 -20.75 -9.03 9.24
CA MET A 65 -19.59 -9.90 9.46
C MET A 65 -19.99 -11.38 9.58
N ARG A 66 -21.06 -11.67 10.34
CA ARG A 66 -21.58 -13.05 10.46
C ARG A 66 -22.00 -13.61 9.11
N GLN A 67 -22.71 -12.81 8.31
CA GLN A 67 -23.12 -13.19 6.96
C GLN A 67 -21.92 -13.45 6.05
N MET A 68 -20.88 -12.62 6.08
CA MET A 68 -19.67 -12.84 5.26
C MET A 68 -18.93 -14.13 5.64
N ILE A 69 -18.84 -14.44 6.94
CA ILE A 69 -18.25 -15.69 7.42
C ILE A 69 -19.09 -16.88 6.98
N ASP A 70 -20.40 -16.88 7.26
CA ASP A 70 -21.27 -18.03 7.01
C ASP A 70 -21.57 -18.25 5.51
N ALA A 71 -21.44 -17.23 4.67
CA ALA A 71 -21.52 -17.37 3.22
C ALA A 71 -20.35 -18.19 2.65
N GLN A 72 -19.17 -18.10 3.28
CA GLN A 72 -17.97 -18.81 2.86
C GLN A 72 -17.80 -20.14 3.60
N LEU A 73 -18.16 -20.16 4.89
CA LEU A 73 -18.03 -21.29 5.79
C LEU A 73 -19.28 -21.41 6.68
N PRO A 74 -20.33 -22.11 6.21
CA PRO A 74 -21.62 -22.16 6.87
C PRO A 74 -21.55 -22.57 8.36
N GLY A 75 -22.11 -21.73 9.23
CA GLY A 75 -22.21 -21.97 10.68
C GLY A 75 -20.98 -21.55 11.49
N ARG A 76 -19.87 -21.17 10.84
CA ARG A 76 -18.64 -20.77 11.54
C ARG A 76 -18.76 -19.46 12.30
N SER A 77 -19.70 -18.58 11.95
CA SER A 77 -19.87 -17.32 12.68
C SER A 77 -20.31 -17.53 14.14
N SER A 78 -20.96 -18.66 14.43
CA SER A 78 -21.45 -19.02 15.77
C SER A 78 -20.34 -19.23 16.82
N PHE A 79 -19.10 -19.44 16.40
CA PHE A 79 -17.95 -19.58 17.29
C PHE A 79 -17.48 -18.25 17.92
N PHE A 80 -18.02 -17.13 17.44
CA PHE A 80 -17.67 -15.80 17.91
C PHE A 80 -18.85 -15.16 18.63
N ASP A 81 -18.62 -14.69 19.85
CA ASP A 81 -19.52 -13.74 20.50
C ASP A 81 -19.45 -12.37 19.81
N ASP A 82 -20.45 -11.52 20.06
CA ASP A 82 -20.57 -10.21 19.42
C ASP A 82 -19.38 -9.29 19.75
N ARG A 83 -18.78 -9.43 20.93
CA ARG A 83 -17.59 -8.64 21.31
C ARG A 83 -16.39 -9.03 20.45
N ARG A 84 -16.16 -10.32 20.24
CA ARG A 84 -15.08 -10.83 19.37
C ARG A 84 -15.30 -10.38 17.94
N ILE A 85 -16.53 -10.45 17.42
CA ILE A 85 -16.86 -9.96 16.07
C ILE A 85 -16.59 -8.46 15.95
N ALA A 86 -17.08 -7.65 16.90
CA ALA A 86 -16.85 -6.21 16.89
C ALA A 86 -15.35 -5.87 16.90
N ASN A 87 -14.52 -6.56 17.69
CA ASN A 87 -13.07 -6.35 17.68
C ASN A 87 -12.45 -6.65 16.30
N ARG A 88 -12.92 -7.68 15.58
CA ARG A 88 -12.41 -8.00 14.24
C ARG A 88 -12.85 -7.00 13.18
N ILE A 89 -14.07 -6.48 13.29
CA ILE A 89 -14.53 -5.39 12.42
C ILE A 89 -13.65 -4.16 12.65
N ALA A 90 -13.41 -3.78 13.91
CA ALA A 90 -12.53 -2.65 14.24
C ALA A 90 -11.11 -2.84 13.67
N GLU A 91 -10.50 -4.02 13.86
CA GLU A 91 -9.19 -4.34 13.26
C GLU A 91 -9.21 -4.23 11.73
N SER A 92 -10.27 -4.70 11.06
CA SER A 92 -10.40 -4.63 9.58
C SER A 92 -10.55 -3.20 9.08
N LEU A 93 -11.12 -2.33 9.90
CA LEU A 93 -11.28 -0.91 9.57
C LEU A 93 -10.03 -0.09 9.83
N THR A 94 -9.19 -0.47 10.79
CA THR A 94 -7.99 0.28 11.15
C THR A 94 -6.74 -0.20 10.41
N ASN A 95 -6.51 -1.51 10.35
CA ASN A 95 -5.25 -2.09 9.89
C ASN A 95 -5.47 -3.25 8.89
N PRO A 96 -6.11 -3.04 7.72
CA PRO A 96 -6.15 -4.03 6.65
C PRO A 96 -4.86 -4.00 5.79
N PRO A 97 -4.47 -5.10 5.13
CA PRO A 97 -5.00 -6.46 5.32
C PRO A 97 -4.44 -7.06 6.63
N PHE A 98 -5.08 -8.12 7.12
CA PHE A 98 -4.52 -8.93 8.20
C PHE A 98 -5.03 -10.36 8.08
N ALA A 99 -4.29 -11.32 8.64
CA ALA A 99 -4.67 -12.72 8.69
C ALA A 99 -4.54 -13.31 10.10
N ARG A 100 -5.60 -13.98 10.57
CA ARG A 100 -5.61 -14.62 11.90
C ARG A 100 -6.11 -16.05 11.84
N ARG A 101 -5.35 -16.94 12.46
CA ARG A 101 -5.74 -18.32 12.79
C ARG A 101 -6.62 -18.33 14.04
N TYR A 102 -7.65 -19.16 14.00
CA TYR A 102 -8.48 -19.52 15.14
C TYR A 102 -8.50 -21.02 15.29
N GLU A 103 -8.44 -21.46 16.53
CA GLU A 103 -8.63 -22.84 16.91
C GLU A 103 -9.81 -22.90 17.87
N PHE A 104 -10.77 -23.73 17.52
CA PHE A 104 -11.88 -24.07 18.40
C PHE A 104 -11.73 -25.54 18.75
N GLY A 105 -11.79 -25.84 20.04
CA GLY A 105 -12.11 -27.20 20.46
C GLY A 105 -13.45 -27.55 19.85
N ASP A 106 -13.57 -28.76 19.33
CA ASP A 106 -14.89 -29.36 19.21
C ASP A 106 -15.60 -29.26 20.56
N ALA A 107 -16.92 -29.07 20.50
CA ALA A 107 -17.75 -28.75 21.66
C ALA A 107 -17.75 -29.82 22.77
N GLU A 108 -16.96 -30.89 22.63
CA GLU A 108 -16.69 -31.90 23.63
C GLU A 108 -15.19 -31.91 23.92
N GLY A 109 -14.77 -31.25 25.02
CA GLY A 109 -13.38 -31.06 25.44
C GLY A 109 -12.62 -32.35 25.80
N ALA A 110 -12.57 -33.31 24.90
CA ALA A 110 -11.66 -34.43 24.96
C ALA A 110 -10.25 -33.93 24.59
N PRO A 111 -9.24 -34.11 25.46
CA PRO A 111 -7.86 -33.86 25.08
C PRO A 111 -7.50 -34.71 23.85
N GLY A 112 -7.15 -34.06 22.74
CA GLY A 112 -6.65 -34.72 21.53
C GLY A 112 -7.61 -34.82 20.35
N THR A 113 -8.80 -34.23 20.39
CA THR A 113 -9.60 -34.08 19.18
C THR A 113 -9.02 -33.01 18.24
N PRO A 114 -9.15 -33.18 16.91
CA PRO A 114 -8.62 -32.21 15.95
C PRO A 114 -9.33 -30.87 16.14
N THR A 115 -8.61 -29.86 16.61
CA THR A 115 -9.08 -28.48 16.52
C THR A 115 -9.32 -28.20 15.05
N THR A 116 -10.55 -27.84 14.68
CA THR A 116 -10.75 -27.34 13.32
C THR A 116 -10.13 -25.94 13.28
N ALA A 117 -8.95 -25.84 12.69
CA ALA A 117 -8.30 -24.57 12.46
C ALA A 117 -9.04 -23.84 11.33
N PHE A 118 -9.36 -22.58 11.57
CA PHE A 118 -10.01 -21.68 10.64
C PHE A 118 -9.21 -20.38 10.55
N ALA A 119 -9.11 -19.77 9.37
CA ALA A 119 -8.44 -18.50 9.18
C ALA A 119 -9.41 -17.40 8.74
N MET A 120 -9.28 -16.22 9.33
CA MET A 120 -9.98 -15.01 8.89
C MET A 120 -8.97 -14.04 8.32
N ILE A 121 -9.24 -13.55 7.11
CA ILE A 121 -8.31 -12.66 6.41
C ILE A 121 -9.07 -11.43 5.93
N SER A 122 -8.67 -10.25 6.38
CA SER A 122 -9.22 -8.98 5.86
C SER A 122 -8.55 -8.63 4.55
N LEU A 123 -9.37 -8.27 3.56
CA LEU A 123 -8.92 -7.64 2.32
C LEU A 123 -8.46 -6.21 2.60
N GLN A 124 -7.72 -5.62 1.65
CA GLN A 124 -7.11 -4.29 1.78
C GLN A 124 -8.16 -3.15 1.85
N GLY A 125 -9.37 -3.38 1.34
CA GLY A 125 -10.44 -2.38 1.30
C GLY A 125 -10.20 -1.27 0.28
N SER A 126 -11.24 -0.47 0.01
CA SER A 126 -11.28 0.57 -1.03
C SER A 126 -10.39 1.80 -0.79
N ARG A 127 -9.88 2.00 0.43
CA ARG A 127 -9.00 3.14 0.79
C ARG A 127 -7.51 2.82 0.78
N ALA A 128 -7.19 1.55 0.63
CA ALA A 128 -5.84 1.08 0.43
C ALA A 128 -5.86 0.22 -0.82
N ASP A 129 -6.64 0.65 -1.82
CA ASP A 129 -6.92 -0.18 -2.98
C ASP A 129 -5.87 -0.09 -4.09
N HIS A 130 -4.90 0.79 -3.89
CA HIS A 130 -3.70 0.88 -4.69
C HIS A 130 -2.45 0.87 -3.83
N ARG A 131 -1.36 0.36 -4.40
CA ARG A 131 -0.02 0.36 -3.77
C ARG A 131 0.39 1.76 -3.31
N ASP A 132 0.00 2.79 -4.06
CA ASP A 132 0.35 4.19 -3.79
C ASP A 132 -0.36 4.74 -2.54
N GLU A 133 -1.46 4.11 -2.13
CA GLU A 133 -2.18 4.44 -0.89
C GLU A 133 -1.74 3.54 0.27
N PHE A 134 -1.49 2.26 -0.01
CA PHE A 134 -1.16 1.27 1.01
C PHE A 134 0.28 1.39 1.50
N MET A 135 1.25 1.63 0.61
CA MET A 135 2.67 1.71 0.99
C MET A 135 2.99 2.87 1.95
N PRO A 136 2.43 4.08 1.78
CA PRO A 136 2.61 5.15 2.75
C PRO A 136 2.06 4.78 4.14
N LEU A 137 0.94 4.05 4.22
CA LEU A 137 0.42 3.55 5.50
C LEU A 137 1.42 2.60 6.19
N VAL A 138 2.00 1.67 5.44
CA VAL A 138 3.02 0.73 5.96
C VAL A 138 4.26 1.47 6.42
N ALA A 139 4.73 2.46 5.66
CA ALA A 139 5.88 3.27 6.03
C ALA A 139 5.59 4.28 7.16
N ASN A 140 4.31 4.49 7.51
CA ASN A 140 3.83 5.59 8.33
C ASN A 140 4.28 6.97 7.79
N ARG A 141 4.06 7.19 6.49
CA ARG A 141 4.50 8.38 5.73
C ARG A 141 3.38 8.95 4.88
N ASP A 142 3.57 10.20 4.48
CA ASP A 142 2.77 10.83 3.44
C ASP A 142 3.23 10.33 2.06
N ALA A 143 2.29 10.00 1.18
CA ALA A 143 2.59 9.47 -0.15
C ALA A 143 3.52 10.41 -0.96
N ASP A 144 3.30 11.72 -0.85
CA ASP A 144 4.09 12.75 -1.55
C ASP A 144 5.56 12.81 -1.11
N SER A 145 5.91 12.20 0.03
CA SER A 145 7.28 12.14 0.55
C SER A 145 8.09 10.95 0.04
N LEU A 146 7.46 10.02 -0.67
CA LEU A 146 8.08 8.80 -1.15
C LEU A 146 8.38 8.90 -2.64
N ALA A 147 9.53 8.38 -3.08
CA ALA A 147 9.78 8.14 -4.50
C ALA A 147 8.66 7.26 -5.12
N PRO A 148 8.51 7.27 -6.46
CA PRO A 148 7.57 6.37 -7.12
C PRO A 148 7.72 4.92 -6.64
N ILE A 149 6.59 4.25 -6.47
CA ILE A 149 6.54 2.85 -6.04
C ILE A 149 6.64 1.97 -7.30
N PRO A 150 7.74 1.20 -7.47
CA PRO A 150 7.99 0.38 -8.64
C PRO A 150 7.06 -0.83 -8.70
N GLY A 151 7.10 -1.54 -9.83
CA GLY A 151 6.31 -2.76 -10.05
C GLY A 151 4.91 -2.49 -10.56
N GLU A 152 4.17 -3.57 -10.80
CA GLU A 152 2.74 -3.55 -11.16
C GLU A 152 1.89 -3.96 -9.96
N ASP A 153 0.64 -3.50 -9.89
CA ASP A 153 -0.26 -3.76 -8.75
C ASP A 153 -0.42 -5.26 -8.46
N VAL A 154 -0.47 -6.09 -9.51
CA VAL A 154 -0.56 -7.55 -9.39
C VAL A 154 0.59 -8.17 -8.58
N TYR A 155 1.79 -7.57 -8.60
CA TYR A 155 2.92 -8.04 -7.82
C TYR A 155 2.84 -7.59 -6.37
N TRP A 156 2.33 -6.38 -6.11
CA TRP A 156 2.06 -5.93 -4.75
C TRP A 156 0.96 -6.77 -4.10
N ASP A 157 -0.17 -6.93 -4.79
CA ASP A 157 -1.27 -7.79 -4.35
C ASP A 157 -0.80 -9.22 -4.11
N GLY A 158 0.11 -9.69 -4.96
CA GLY A 158 0.70 -11.00 -4.82
C GLY A 158 1.61 -11.13 -3.61
N PHE A 159 2.49 -10.17 -3.36
CA PHE A 159 3.31 -10.12 -2.15
C PHE A 159 2.43 -10.19 -0.89
N TRP A 160 1.40 -9.34 -0.81
CA TRP A 160 0.50 -9.31 0.35
C TRP A 160 -0.32 -10.59 0.48
N GLY A 161 -0.81 -11.16 -0.62
CA GLY A 161 -1.50 -12.44 -0.57
C GLY A 161 -0.63 -13.58 -0.04
N ILE A 162 0.65 -13.60 -0.42
CA ILE A 162 1.63 -14.58 0.09
C ILE A 162 1.93 -14.31 1.58
N HIS A 163 2.19 -13.05 1.95
CA HIS A 163 2.45 -12.63 3.33
C HIS A 163 1.28 -13.02 4.25
N GLU A 164 0.06 -12.59 3.92
CA GLU A 164 -1.14 -12.88 4.69
C GLU A 164 -1.51 -14.36 4.69
N GLY A 165 -1.23 -15.08 3.60
CA GLY A 165 -1.45 -16.54 3.54
C GLY A 165 -0.49 -17.35 4.40
N THR A 166 0.63 -16.76 4.83
CA THR A 166 1.64 -17.39 5.69
C THR A 166 1.24 -17.31 7.16
N HIS A 167 0.63 -16.21 7.60
CA HIS A 167 0.16 -15.99 8.98
C HIS A 167 -0.70 -17.14 9.55
N PRO A 168 -1.66 -17.74 8.81
CA PRO A 168 -2.44 -18.87 9.28
C PRO A 168 -1.63 -20.15 9.54
N ASN A 169 -0.50 -20.33 8.87
CA ASN A 169 0.34 -21.53 9.00
C ASN A 169 1.15 -21.52 10.29
N GLN A 170 1.39 -20.32 10.82
CA GLN A 170 2.21 -20.13 11.99
C GLN A 170 1.51 -20.64 13.25
N PRO A 171 2.28 -21.14 14.23
CA PRO A 171 1.72 -21.57 15.49
C PRO A 171 1.03 -20.40 16.19
N LEU A 172 -0.05 -20.71 16.92
CA LEU A 172 -0.61 -19.73 17.83
C LEU A 172 0.45 -19.32 18.84
N LEU A 173 0.52 -18.02 19.08
CA LEU A 173 1.38 -17.43 20.08
C LEU A 173 1.10 -18.09 21.44
N PRO A 174 2.11 -18.69 22.11
CA PRO A 174 1.89 -19.29 23.42
C PRO A 174 1.48 -18.23 24.45
N THR A 175 0.98 -18.66 25.61
CA THR A 175 0.87 -17.76 26.76
C THR A 175 2.28 -17.35 27.18
N PHE A 176 2.62 -16.09 27.00
CA PHE A 176 3.98 -15.59 27.24
C PHE A 176 4.24 -15.28 28.71
N GLU A 177 5.49 -15.45 29.11
CA GLU A 177 5.96 -15.07 30.44
C GLU A 177 6.19 -13.56 30.53
N SER A 178 6.47 -12.90 29.40
CA SER A 178 6.71 -11.47 29.31
C SER A 178 6.19 -10.84 28.01
N ARG A 179 5.97 -9.52 28.04
CA ARG A 179 5.59 -8.74 26.86
C ARG A 179 6.68 -8.75 25.78
N ILE A 180 7.96 -8.68 26.16
CA ILE A 180 9.07 -8.67 25.20
C ILE A 180 9.15 -9.99 24.42
N GLU A 181 8.90 -11.11 25.09
CA GLU A 181 8.83 -12.42 24.45
C GLU A 181 7.66 -12.50 23.45
N GLN A 182 6.49 -12.00 23.85
CA GLN A 182 5.33 -11.88 22.95
C GLN A 182 5.67 -11.08 21.69
N ASP A 183 6.25 -9.90 21.87
CA ASP A 183 6.51 -8.98 20.78
C ASP A 183 7.64 -9.49 19.87
N THR A 184 8.65 -10.18 20.42
CA THR A 184 9.69 -10.87 19.64
C THR A 184 9.12 -12.01 18.80
N ASN A 185 8.14 -12.75 19.33
CA ASN A 185 7.47 -13.80 18.57
C ASN A 185 6.58 -13.23 17.46
N ILE A 186 5.91 -12.09 17.69
CA ILE A 186 5.20 -11.35 16.63
C ILE A 186 6.20 -10.96 15.54
N MET A 187 7.34 -10.38 15.92
CA MET A 187 8.38 -9.94 14.99
C MET A 187 8.94 -11.07 14.12
N ASN A 188 9.15 -12.27 14.68
CA ASN A 188 9.55 -13.45 13.91
C ASN A 188 8.48 -13.93 12.94
N ARG A 189 7.20 -13.84 13.33
CA ARG A 189 6.07 -14.22 12.47
C ARG A 189 5.95 -13.28 11.26
N GLU A 190 6.08 -11.98 11.49
CA GLU A 190 6.10 -11.01 10.39
C GLU A 190 7.32 -11.20 9.48
N LEU A 191 8.49 -11.48 10.04
CA LEU A 191 9.69 -11.80 9.26
C LEU A 191 9.48 -13.00 8.35
N GLU A 192 8.94 -14.11 8.86
CA GLU A 192 8.68 -15.30 8.05
C GLU A 192 7.70 -15.02 6.90
N SER A 193 6.63 -14.26 7.18
CA SER A 193 5.64 -13.85 6.17
C SER A 193 6.25 -12.92 5.11
N ASP A 194 7.07 -11.95 5.52
CA ASP A 194 7.81 -11.06 4.60
C ASP A 194 8.80 -11.84 3.72
N LEU A 195 9.58 -12.78 4.30
CA LEU A 195 10.52 -13.61 3.56
C LEU A 195 9.81 -14.49 2.51
N ALA A 196 8.63 -15.03 2.83
CA ALA A 196 7.83 -15.78 1.87
C ALA A 196 7.40 -14.90 0.69
N GLY A 197 6.92 -13.68 0.96
CA GLY A 197 6.55 -12.71 -0.07
C GLY A 197 7.74 -12.25 -0.92
N ILE A 198 8.89 -11.97 -0.30
CA ILE A 198 10.13 -11.55 -0.98
C ILE A 198 10.64 -12.65 -1.88
N SER A 199 10.66 -13.90 -1.41
CA SER A 199 11.06 -15.06 -2.21
C SER A 199 10.19 -15.18 -3.47
N TRP A 200 8.88 -14.95 -3.33
CA TRP A 200 7.96 -14.92 -4.46
C TRP A 200 8.27 -13.76 -5.43
N LEU A 201 8.53 -12.54 -4.94
CA LEU A 201 8.89 -11.38 -5.76
C LEU A 201 10.19 -11.59 -6.53
N ARG A 202 11.23 -12.13 -5.88
CA ARG A 202 12.50 -12.49 -6.53
C ARG A 202 12.30 -13.52 -7.64
N ALA A 203 11.48 -14.54 -7.40
CA ALA A 203 11.13 -15.52 -8.43
C ALA A 203 10.38 -14.90 -9.64
N LYS A 204 9.84 -13.69 -9.49
CA LYS A 204 9.22 -12.89 -10.56
C LYS A 204 10.13 -11.77 -11.10
N GLY A 205 11.39 -11.71 -10.66
CA GLY A 205 12.37 -10.70 -11.09
C GLY A 205 12.08 -9.29 -10.56
N GLN A 206 11.35 -9.15 -9.46
CA GLN A 206 10.92 -7.86 -8.89
C GLN A 206 11.91 -7.33 -7.83
N GLU A 207 13.21 -7.26 -8.15
CA GLU A 207 14.25 -6.88 -7.17
C GLU A 207 14.08 -5.45 -6.62
N GLU A 208 13.63 -4.50 -7.46
CA GLU A 208 13.36 -3.12 -7.00
C GLU A 208 12.22 -3.07 -5.97
N MET A 209 11.19 -3.90 -6.13
CA MET A 209 10.11 -4.01 -5.15
C MET A 209 10.60 -4.61 -3.83
N VAL A 210 11.48 -5.62 -3.90
CA VAL A 210 12.10 -6.23 -2.71
C VAL A 210 12.91 -5.20 -1.93
N GLN A 211 13.76 -4.43 -2.61
CA GLN A 211 14.53 -3.38 -1.96
C GLN A 211 13.61 -2.32 -1.34
N LEU A 212 12.52 -1.95 -2.03
CA LEU A 212 11.55 -1.01 -1.48
C LEU A 212 10.87 -1.53 -0.21
N LEU A 213 10.50 -2.81 -0.17
CA LEU A 213 9.91 -3.43 1.02
C LEU A 213 10.86 -3.38 2.21
N ILE A 214 12.14 -3.71 1.99
CA ILE A 214 13.19 -3.60 3.02
C ILE A 214 13.29 -2.16 3.53
N ASP A 215 13.29 -1.18 2.62
CA ASP A 215 13.36 0.23 2.97
C ASP A 215 12.13 0.67 3.77
N PHE A 216 10.92 0.23 3.40
CA PHE A 216 9.71 0.54 4.16
C PHE A 216 9.70 -0.07 5.55
N ARG A 217 10.17 -1.31 5.72
CA ARG A 217 10.31 -1.91 7.06
C ARG A 217 11.34 -1.16 7.92
N ALA A 218 12.40 -0.64 7.32
CA ALA A 218 13.37 0.19 8.03
C ALA A 218 12.79 1.55 8.45
N LEU A 219 12.00 2.18 7.58
CA LEU A 219 11.33 3.45 7.88
C LEU A 219 10.21 3.31 8.92
N SER A 220 9.47 2.19 8.88
CA SER A 220 8.35 1.92 9.78
C SER A 220 8.80 1.45 11.15
N ALA A 221 10.02 0.90 11.29
CA ALA A 221 10.52 0.29 12.52
C ALA A 221 10.30 1.15 13.79
N ALA A 222 10.43 2.46 13.67
CA ALA A 222 10.27 3.39 14.79
C ALA A 222 8.82 3.51 15.31
N GLY A 223 7.82 3.27 14.44
CA GLY A 223 6.41 3.27 14.80
C GLY A 223 5.83 1.86 14.94
N ASP A 224 6.47 0.88 14.33
CA ASP A 224 6.04 -0.50 14.24
C ASP A 224 7.23 -1.48 14.33
N PRO A 225 7.76 -1.72 15.54
CA PRO A 225 8.88 -2.62 15.74
C PRO A 225 8.54 -4.08 15.41
N GLY A 226 7.25 -4.43 15.32
CA GLY A 226 6.79 -5.78 14.97
C GLY A 226 7.16 -6.18 13.53
N HIS A 227 7.22 -5.24 12.61
CA HIS A 227 7.60 -5.52 11.22
C HIS A 227 9.04 -5.13 10.88
N ALA A 228 9.82 -4.70 11.87
CA ALA A 228 11.12 -4.09 11.66
C ALA A 228 12.23 -5.11 11.32
N ALA A 229 11.99 -6.40 11.50
CA ALA A 229 13.04 -7.43 11.46
C ALA A 229 13.84 -7.44 10.16
N LEU A 230 13.15 -7.26 9.04
CA LEU A 230 13.73 -7.25 7.71
C LEU A 230 14.77 -6.13 7.53
N ALA A 231 14.65 -5.02 8.27
CA ALA A 231 15.54 -3.87 8.15
C ALA A 231 17.00 -4.18 8.53
N VAL A 232 17.21 -5.14 9.43
CA VAL A 232 18.54 -5.46 9.98
C VAL A 232 18.96 -6.89 9.67
N LEU A 233 18.03 -7.84 9.73
CA LEU A 233 18.34 -9.22 9.39
C LEU A 233 18.54 -9.38 7.88
N GLY A 234 17.85 -8.58 7.06
CA GLY A 234 17.82 -8.77 5.61
C GLY A 234 16.89 -9.91 5.24
N ASP A 235 17.09 -10.48 4.05
CA ASP A 235 16.17 -11.48 3.48
C ASP A 235 16.76 -12.89 3.34
N GLU A 236 17.76 -13.21 4.16
CA GLU A 236 18.40 -14.52 4.18
C GLU A 236 17.52 -15.56 4.90
N PRO A 237 17.28 -16.75 4.32
CA PRO A 237 16.48 -17.79 4.97
C PRO A 237 17.07 -18.27 6.30
N GLY A 238 16.19 -18.52 7.28
CA GLY A 238 16.57 -19.14 8.56
C GLY A 238 17.08 -18.17 9.63
N GLN A 239 17.02 -16.87 9.38
CA GLN A 239 17.22 -15.86 10.40
C GLN A 239 16.04 -15.79 11.37
N ALA A 240 16.30 -15.42 12.61
CA ALA A 240 15.29 -15.19 13.64
C ALA A 240 15.65 -13.94 14.45
N ALA A 241 14.66 -13.09 14.67
CA ALA A 241 14.75 -11.96 15.58
C ALA A 241 14.87 -12.44 17.03
N THR A 242 15.69 -11.73 17.80
CA THR A 242 15.85 -11.92 19.26
C THR A 242 15.17 -10.77 20.01
N ALA A 243 15.05 -10.90 21.33
CA ALA A 243 14.54 -9.81 22.17
C ALA A 243 15.38 -8.52 22.06
N GLU A 244 16.69 -8.66 21.77
CA GLU A 244 17.59 -7.53 21.54
C GLU A 244 17.27 -6.84 20.22
N HIS A 245 16.92 -7.59 19.17
CA HIS A 245 16.47 -6.99 17.90
C HIS A 245 15.18 -6.19 18.10
N TYR A 246 14.19 -6.73 18.82
CA TYR A 246 12.95 -6.01 19.08
C TYR A 246 13.17 -4.75 19.94
N THR A 247 13.99 -4.86 20.98
CA THR A 247 14.36 -3.72 21.83
C THR A 247 15.05 -2.65 21.01
N ALA A 248 16.00 -3.03 20.15
CA ALA A 248 16.68 -2.09 19.26
C ALA A 248 15.71 -1.43 18.27
N ALA A 249 14.81 -2.19 17.67
CA ALA A 249 13.77 -1.66 16.78
C ALA A 249 12.86 -0.65 17.51
N SER A 250 12.59 -0.85 18.79
CA SER A 250 11.80 0.10 19.59
C SER A 250 12.59 1.34 19.99
N ASP A 251 13.87 1.19 20.34
CA ASP A 251 14.66 2.24 20.98
C ASP A 251 15.42 3.14 19.98
N HIS A 252 15.69 2.65 18.75
CA HIS A 252 16.60 3.35 17.83
C HIS A 252 16.18 4.79 17.51
N ALA A 253 14.88 5.08 17.42
CA ALA A 253 14.38 6.43 17.18
C ALA A 253 14.71 7.39 18.33
N ASP A 254 14.55 6.94 19.57
CA ASP A 254 14.88 7.73 20.76
C ASP A 254 16.39 7.94 20.89
N VAL A 255 17.19 6.94 20.51
CA VAL A 255 18.65 7.03 20.47
C VAL A 255 19.10 8.03 19.41
N MET A 256 18.55 7.97 18.18
CA MET A 256 18.80 8.98 17.14
C MET A 256 18.49 10.37 17.66
N ASN A 257 17.28 10.55 18.20
CA ASN A 257 16.83 11.86 18.67
C ASN A 257 17.74 12.42 19.76
N ARG A 258 18.09 11.60 20.77
CA ARG A 258 18.98 12.00 21.86
C ARG A 258 20.35 12.45 21.37
N VAL A 259 20.95 11.71 20.43
CA VAL A 259 22.28 12.07 19.90
C VAL A 259 22.20 13.34 19.05
N LEU A 260 21.17 13.48 18.19
CA LEU A 260 20.99 14.66 17.36
C LEU A 260 20.71 15.93 18.18
N LEU A 261 19.93 15.85 19.25
CA LEU A 261 19.69 17.00 20.15
C LEU A 261 21.00 17.53 20.74
N ASN A 262 21.88 16.62 21.16
CA ASN A 262 23.18 16.99 21.71
C ASN A 262 24.13 17.57 20.65
N ASP A 263 24.09 17.05 19.42
CA ASP A 263 24.94 17.53 18.31
C ASP A 263 24.49 18.90 17.78
N LEU A 264 23.18 19.09 17.58
CA LEU A 264 22.61 20.27 16.92
C LEU A 264 22.27 21.40 17.91
N GLY A 265 22.05 21.09 19.18
CA GLY A 265 21.66 22.09 20.19
C GLY A 265 20.29 22.72 19.94
N ILE A 266 19.38 21.99 19.27
CA ILE A 266 18.01 22.42 18.97
C ILE A 266 17.01 21.85 19.99
N SER A 267 15.77 22.32 19.98
CA SER A 267 14.73 21.78 20.86
C SER A 267 14.19 20.43 20.36
N GLU A 268 13.56 19.64 21.25
CA GLU A 268 12.84 18.41 20.88
C GLU A 268 11.74 18.68 19.85
N SER A 269 11.07 19.83 19.93
CA SER A 269 10.04 20.22 18.97
C SER A 269 10.64 20.46 17.59
N ASP A 270 11.74 21.22 17.52
CA ASP A 270 12.40 21.51 16.24
C ASP A 270 12.97 20.23 15.60
N LEU A 271 13.48 19.31 16.41
CA LEU A 271 13.95 18.01 15.93
C LEU A 271 12.79 17.14 15.43
N GLY A 272 11.65 17.13 16.14
CA GLY A 272 10.43 16.46 15.71
C GLY A 272 9.91 17.00 14.37
N ASP A 273 9.90 18.33 14.22
CA ASP A 273 9.56 19.00 12.97
C ASP A 273 10.57 18.68 11.86
N MET A 274 11.87 18.62 12.17
CA MET A 274 12.90 18.24 11.22
C MET A 274 12.70 16.79 10.74
N ARG A 275 12.44 15.85 11.65
CA ARG A 275 12.18 14.45 11.29
C ARG A 275 10.92 14.31 10.42
N LYS A 276 9.89 15.11 10.69
CA LYS A 276 8.61 15.04 9.99
C LYS A 276 8.59 15.76 8.64
N PHE A 277 9.14 16.96 8.58
CA PHE A 277 9.01 17.87 7.43
C PHE A 277 10.32 18.08 6.67
N HIS A 278 11.45 17.79 7.29
CA HIS A 278 12.80 17.95 6.71
C HIS A 278 13.60 16.65 6.83
N GLU A 279 12.94 15.52 6.57
CA GLU A 279 13.50 14.19 6.85
C GLU A 279 14.87 13.96 6.19
N ARG A 280 15.09 14.49 4.99
CA ARG A 280 16.39 14.38 4.32
C ARG A 280 17.52 15.02 5.13
N GLU A 281 17.24 16.19 5.71
CA GLU A 281 18.19 16.89 6.57
C GLU A 281 18.42 16.10 7.85
N TYR A 282 17.34 15.60 8.48
CA TYR A 282 17.42 14.73 9.64
C TYR A 282 18.30 13.49 9.38
N ALA A 283 18.03 12.74 8.30
CA ALA A 283 18.80 11.56 7.93
C ALA A 283 20.24 11.88 7.54
N GLY A 284 20.49 13.03 6.90
CA GLY A 284 21.85 13.50 6.63
C GLY A 284 22.65 13.77 7.91
N HIS A 285 22.02 14.30 8.95
CA HIS A 285 22.64 14.43 10.27
C HIS A 285 22.90 13.07 10.93
N VAL A 286 21.94 12.15 10.85
CA VAL A 286 22.12 10.77 11.33
C VAL A 286 23.30 10.10 10.61
N GLN A 287 23.40 10.18 9.29
CA GLN A 287 24.49 9.57 8.53
C GLN A 287 25.86 10.15 8.92
N ARG A 288 25.98 11.48 9.05
CA ARG A 288 27.21 12.11 9.54
C ARG A 288 27.64 11.60 10.91
N LEU A 289 26.67 11.38 11.81
CA LEU A 289 26.92 10.89 13.17
C LEU A 289 27.23 9.39 13.21
N LEU A 290 26.67 8.59 12.29
CA LEU A 290 27.10 7.21 12.06
C LEU A 290 28.56 7.16 11.60
N ASP A 291 28.93 8.01 10.63
CA ASP A 291 30.28 8.04 10.06
C ASP A 291 31.35 8.50 11.07
N SER A 292 30.98 9.36 12.01
CA SER A 292 31.89 9.83 13.08
C SER A 292 32.01 8.88 14.27
N GLY A 293 31.20 7.81 14.32
CA GLY A 293 31.14 6.87 15.44
C GLY A 293 30.36 7.38 16.66
N ALA A 294 29.58 8.47 16.52
CA ALA A 294 28.81 9.04 17.63
C ALA A 294 27.76 8.07 18.20
N PHE A 295 27.31 7.11 17.39
CA PHE A 295 26.37 6.06 17.80
C PHE A 295 27.01 4.81 18.41
N ASP A 296 28.34 4.61 18.30
CA ASP A 296 28.99 3.35 18.67
C ASP A 296 28.87 3.00 20.16
N ASN A 297 28.62 3.99 21.01
CA ASN A 297 28.40 3.81 22.45
C ASN A 297 27.12 4.51 22.93
N ALA A 298 26.23 4.87 22.01
CA ALA A 298 25.00 5.57 22.36
C ALA A 298 23.98 4.64 23.05
N ASP A 299 24.09 3.33 22.81
CA ASP A 299 23.29 2.28 23.42
C ASP A 299 24.12 1.00 23.61
N PRO A 300 23.96 0.23 24.71
CA PRO A 300 24.65 -1.04 24.88
C PRO A 300 24.20 -2.14 23.90
N ASN A 301 23.02 -2.01 23.28
CA ASN A 301 22.51 -2.97 22.32
C ASN A 301 23.08 -2.69 20.91
N PRO A 302 23.91 -3.60 20.35
CA PRO A 302 24.60 -3.35 19.09
C PRO A 302 23.65 -3.16 17.90
N TYR A 303 22.46 -3.79 17.93
CA TYR A 303 21.49 -3.71 16.84
C TYR A 303 20.85 -2.33 16.71
N VAL A 304 20.90 -1.49 17.76
CA VAL A 304 20.40 -0.11 17.68
C VAL A 304 21.11 0.64 16.55
N ARG A 305 22.44 0.56 16.50
CA ARG A 305 23.23 1.19 15.44
C ARG A 305 22.87 0.66 14.06
N GLU A 306 22.58 -0.64 13.95
CA GLU A 306 22.18 -1.27 12.69
C GLU A 306 20.82 -0.76 12.20
N PHE A 307 19.83 -0.63 13.08
CA PHE A 307 18.55 0.00 12.76
C PHE A 307 18.70 1.47 12.35
N ILE A 308 19.57 2.23 13.03
CA ILE A 308 19.88 3.62 12.68
C ILE A 308 20.49 3.70 11.27
N ALA A 309 21.43 2.81 10.95
CA ALA A 309 22.03 2.74 9.62
C ALA A 309 21.02 2.32 8.54
N ALA A 310 20.16 1.34 8.83
CA ALA A 310 19.09 0.91 7.94
C ALA A 310 18.12 2.06 7.65
N TYR A 311 17.70 2.81 8.68
CA TYR A 311 16.86 3.99 8.54
C TYR A 311 17.50 5.06 7.66
N ALA A 312 18.75 5.46 7.96
CA ALA A 312 19.45 6.49 7.19
C ALA A 312 19.60 6.09 5.72
N GLY A 313 20.00 4.85 5.45
CA GLY A 313 20.13 4.32 4.10
C GLY A 313 18.79 4.21 3.36
N ALA A 314 17.70 3.85 4.05
CA ALA A 314 16.36 3.80 3.46
C ALA A 314 15.86 5.21 3.10
N VAL A 315 16.03 6.21 3.98
CA VAL A 315 15.71 7.60 3.65
C VAL A 315 16.55 8.06 2.46
N GLU A 316 17.85 7.77 2.45
CA GLU A 316 18.71 8.14 1.33
C GLU A 316 18.19 7.52 0.03
N ARG A 317 17.96 6.21 -0.07
CA ARG A 317 17.43 5.60 -1.29
C ARG A 317 16.06 6.16 -1.69
N ARG A 318 15.13 6.32 -0.74
CA ARG A 318 13.76 6.76 -1.03
C ARG A 318 13.63 8.25 -1.32
N VAL A 319 14.56 9.08 -0.83
CA VAL A 319 14.59 10.53 -1.08
C VAL A 319 15.57 10.90 -2.20
N VAL A 320 16.61 10.11 -2.44
CA VAL A 320 17.54 10.31 -3.57
C VAL A 320 16.86 9.94 -4.88
N ASP A 321 15.98 8.93 -4.92
CA ASP A 321 15.18 8.63 -6.13
C ASP A 321 13.97 9.56 -6.34
N LEU A 322 13.74 10.53 -5.44
CA LEU A 322 12.95 11.73 -5.72
C LEU A 322 13.75 12.82 -6.47
N ALA A 323 15.02 12.56 -6.81
CA ALA A 323 15.83 13.43 -7.64
C ALA A 323 16.69 12.62 -8.64
N PRO A 324 16.45 12.81 -9.95
CA PRO A 324 16.91 14.08 -10.49
C PRO A 324 15.93 14.75 -11.47
N ALA A 325 15.27 15.82 -11.02
CA ALA A 325 14.88 16.94 -11.90
C ALA A 325 14.61 18.27 -11.15
N LEU A 326 15.37 18.63 -10.10
CA LEU A 326 15.47 20.05 -9.70
C LEU A 326 16.85 20.48 -9.18
N THR A 327 17.84 19.58 -9.08
CA THR A 327 19.23 20.01 -8.88
C THR A 327 19.83 20.43 -10.21
N ALA A 328 19.72 21.73 -10.44
CA ALA A 328 20.46 22.54 -11.38
C ALA A 328 21.93 22.12 -11.56
N GLU A 329 22.23 21.45 -12.67
CA GLU A 329 23.43 21.75 -13.46
C GLU A 329 23.04 21.86 -14.94
N ALA A 330 23.00 23.10 -15.40
CA ALA A 330 23.05 23.56 -16.79
C ALA A 330 22.15 22.84 -17.84
N SER A 331 20.85 22.81 -17.61
CA SER A 331 19.90 23.01 -18.71
C SER A 331 19.59 24.51 -18.80
N PRO A 332 19.72 25.16 -19.96
CA PRO A 332 19.58 26.61 -20.07
C PRO A 332 18.14 26.99 -19.71
N ALA A 333 17.96 27.58 -18.53
CA ALA A 333 16.76 28.25 -18.04
C ALA A 333 15.43 27.76 -18.63
N SER A 334 14.75 26.84 -17.93
CA SER A 334 13.29 26.80 -18.02
C SER A 334 12.74 27.92 -17.12
N PRO A 335 12.19 29.02 -17.66
CA PRO A 335 11.74 30.12 -16.86
C PRO A 335 10.29 29.86 -16.42
N ASN A 336 10.09 29.78 -15.11
CA ASN A 336 8.80 29.81 -14.40
C ASN A 336 8.09 28.46 -14.29
N GLY A 337 7.68 28.12 -13.05
CA GLY A 337 6.46 27.33 -12.88
C GLY A 337 5.36 28.04 -13.67
N HIS A 338 4.88 27.40 -14.73
CA HIS A 338 3.89 28.00 -15.61
C HIS A 338 2.55 28.09 -14.88
N LYS A 339 2.39 29.22 -14.19
CA LYS A 339 1.22 30.10 -14.21
C LYS A 339 0.44 30.02 -15.53
N ILE A 340 -0.32 28.96 -15.82
CA ILE A 340 -1.28 29.02 -16.93
C ILE A 340 -2.42 29.92 -16.45
N ASP A 341 -2.35 31.20 -16.80
CA ASP A 341 -3.52 32.07 -16.70
C ASP A 341 -4.53 31.65 -17.78
N VAL A 342 -5.43 30.76 -17.39
CA VAL A 342 -6.51 30.25 -18.23
C VAL A 342 -7.39 31.42 -18.74
N GLY A 343 -7.46 32.54 -18.03
CA GLY A 343 -8.15 33.76 -18.47
C GLY A 343 -7.46 34.51 -19.62
N ALA A 344 -6.16 34.30 -19.83
CA ALA A 344 -5.38 34.92 -20.90
C ALA A 344 -5.46 34.14 -22.23
N ILE A 345 -5.99 32.91 -22.22
CA ILE A 345 -6.20 32.11 -23.43
C ILE A 345 -7.45 32.63 -24.14
N LYS A 346 -7.38 32.86 -25.45
CA LYS A 346 -8.54 33.30 -26.24
C LYS A 346 -9.61 32.19 -26.25
N GLY A 347 -10.75 32.43 -25.59
CA GLY A 347 -11.75 31.38 -25.32
C GLY A 347 -11.39 30.49 -24.12
N GLY A 348 -10.51 30.97 -23.25
CA GLY A 348 -9.85 30.21 -22.20
C GLY A 348 -10.70 29.87 -21.01
N ALA A 349 -11.83 30.56 -20.79
CA ALA A 349 -12.77 30.17 -19.73
C ALA A 349 -13.14 28.68 -19.91
N PRO A 350 -12.96 27.83 -18.88
CA PRO A 350 -13.35 26.43 -18.97
C PRO A 350 -14.84 26.36 -19.28
N VAL A 351 -15.20 25.70 -20.39
CA VAL A 351 -16.59 25.49 -20.77
C VAL A 351 -16.94 24.04 -20.48
N VAL A 352 -17.86 23.86 -19.53
CA VAL A 352 -18.54 22.58 -19.29
C VAL A 352 -19.80 22.58 -20.12
N THR A 353 -19.90 21.65 -21.07
CA THR A 353 -21.13 21.37 -21.79
C THR A 353 -21.75 20.11 -21.21
N LEU A 354 -22.99 20.23 -20.74
CA LEU A 354 -23.79 19.09 -20.30
C LEU A 354 -24.56 18.58 -21.53
N ASN A 355 -24.31 17.34 -21.92
CA ASN A 355 -24.99 16.68 -23.03
C ASN A 355 -26.16 15.85 -22.49
N ASP A 356 -27.18 15.63 -23.34
CA ASP A 356 -28.25 14.68 -23.02
C ASP A 356 -27.66 13.27 -22.85
N GLY A 357 -28.02 12.57 -21.77
CA GLY A 357 -27.53 11.21 -21.47
C GLY A 357 -26.40 11.13 -20.44
N ASP A 358 -26.43 11.96 -19.40
CA ASP A 358 -25.51 11.94 -18.24
C ASP A 358 -24.01 12.14 -18.59
N GLN A 359 -23.70 12.76 -19.73
CA GLN A 359 -22.33 13.04 -20.14
C GLN A 359 -22.02 14.54 -20.08
N ALA A 360 -20.84 14.89 -19.57
CA ALA A 360 -20.31 16.24 -19.61
C ALA A 360 -18.99 16.27 -20.39
N THR A 361 -18.79 17.30 -21.21
CA THR A 361 -17.52 17.57 -21.88
C THR A 361 -16.93 18.87 -21.38
N LEU A 362 -15.66 18.84 -20.98
CA LEU A 362 -14.89 20.01 -20.56
C LEU A 362 -13.93 20.45 -21.67
N THR A 363 -13.98 21.72 -22.04
CA THR A 363 -13.03 22.34 -22.97
C THR A 363 -12.35 23.56 -22.36
N ILE A 364 -11.09 23.78 -22.71
CA ILE A 364 -10.27 24.92 -22.29
C ILE A 364 -9.63 25.52 -23.55
N GLY A 365 -9.93 26.77 -23.89
CA GLY A 365 -9.41 27.39 -25.11
C GLY A 365 -9.90 26.72 -26.41
N GLY A 366 -11.07 26.08 -26.39
CA GLY A 366 -11.66 25.41 -27.56
C GLY A 366 -11.12 23.99 -27.85
N VAL A 367 -10.26 23.43 -27.01
CA VAL A 367 -9.82 22.02 -27.07
C VAL A 367 -10.30 21.25 -25.85
N SER A 368 -10.38 19.92 -25.91
CA SER A 368 -10.74 19.09 -24.75
C SER A 368 -9.73 19.27 -23.62
N ALA A 369 -10.19 19.24 -22.37
CA ALA A 369 -9.31 19.40 -21.21
C ALA A 369 -8.16 18.37 -21.17
N VAL A 370 -8.42 17.12 -21.56
CA VAL A 370 -7.39 16.07 -21.67
C VAL A 370 -6.28 16.48 -22.65
N ASN A 371 -6.66 16.99 -23.83
CA ASN A 371 -5.68 17.46 -24.80
C ASN A 371 -4.97 18.73 -24.36
N PHE A 372 -5.68 19.61 -23.64
CA PHE A 372 -5.10 20.81 -23.05
C PHE A 372 -4.00 20.46 -22.04
N PHE A 373 -4.29 19.60 -21.06
CA PHE A 373 -3.30 19.21 -20.06
C PHE A 373 -2.15 18.40 -20.66
N ALA A 374 -2.43 17.47 -21.57
CA ALA A 374 -1.39 16.70 -22.25
C ALA A 374 -0.42 17.60 -23.06
N ALA A 375 -0.92 18.65 -23.70
CA ALA A 375 -0.08 19.60 -24.45
C ALA A 375 0.67 20.61 -23.57
N ASN A 376 0.34 20.72 -22.28
CA ASN A 376 1.02 21.61 -21.34
C ASN A 376 1.90 20.86 -20.32
N ALA A 377 1.69 19.56 -20.14
CA ALA A 377 2.48 18.72 -19.23
C ALA A 377 3.81 18.27 -19.84
N ASP A 378 3.90 18.16 -21.18
CA ASP A 378 5.10 17.71 -21.87
C ASP A 378 5.37 18.58 -23.13
N PRO A 379 6.41 19.43 -23.10
CA PRO A 379 6.77 20.30 -24.21
C PRO A 379 7.10 19.56 -25.51
N VAL A 380 7.65 18.34 -25.43
CA VAL A 380 8.03 17.54 -26.61
C VAL A 380 6.79 16.98 -27.28
N LEU A 381 5.81 16.50 -26.50
CA LEU A 381 4.50 16.09 -27.01
C LEU A 381 3.72 17.28 -27.60
N ALA A 382 3.87 18.48 -27.03
CA ALA A 382 3.29 19.71 -27.56
C ALA A 382 3.86 20.06 -28.95
N GLU A 383 5.19 20.01 -29.11
CA GLU A 383 5.87 20.26 -30.39
C GLU A 383 5.53 19.21 -31.44
N GLN A 384 5.50 17.92 -31.07
CA GLN A 384 5.09 16.84 -31.97
C GLN A 384 3.65 17.02 -32.47
N ARG A 385 2.73 17.48 -31.61
CA ARG A 385 1.34 17.77 -32.00
C ARG A 385 1.21 19.02 -32.85
N ILE A 386 2.00 20.06 -32.59
CA ILE A 386 2.07 21.26 -33.46
C ILE A 386 2.57 20.86 -34.85
N ALA A 387 3.61 20.02 -34.91
CA ALA A 387 4.13 19.50 -36.17
C ALA A 387 3.07 18.66 -36.91
N LEU A 388 2.38 17.74 -36.23
CA LEU A 388 1.31 16.93 -36.82
C LEU A 388 0.12 17.79 -37.33
N ALA A 389 -0.23 18.84 -36.59
CA ALA A 389 -1.30 19.76 -36.97
C ALA A 389 -0.91 20.64 -38.17
N GLN A 390 0.36 21.05 -38.27
CA GLN A 390 0.91 21.78 -39.41
C GLN A 390 1.05 20.88 -40.65
N GLU A 391 1.41 19.61 -40.48
CA GLU A 391 1.47 18.61 -41.54
C GLU A 391 0.07 18.34 -42.12
N ASN A 392 -0.95 18.26 -41.26
CA ASN A 392 -2.35 18.14 -41.67
C ASN A 392 -2.93 19.41 -42.31
N GLN A 393 -2.37 20.60 -42.01
CA GLN A 393 -2.75 21.86 -42.67
C GLN A 393 -2.03 22.08 -44.00
N THR A 394 -0.83 21.51 -44.19
CA THR A 394 -0.03 21.64 -45.42
C THR A 394 -0.27 20.50 -46.42
N GLY A 395 -0.88 19.39 -45.99
CA GLY A 395 -1.23 18.24 -46.84
C GLY A 395 -2.41 18.43 -47.80
N LEU A 396 -3.13 19.55 -47.73
CA LEU A 396 -4.13 19.93 -48.75
C LEU A 396 -3.46 20.65 -49.92
N GLY A 397 -2.68 19.94 -50.73
CA GLY A 397 -2.02 20.59 -51.87
C GLY A 397 -1.13 19.77 -52.81
N GLN A 398 -1.16 18.44 -52.78
CA GLN A 398 -0.56 17.67 -53.88
C GLN A 398 -1.62 16.88 -54.66
N ASP A 399 -2.00 17.49 -55.78
CA ASP A 399 -2.78 16.92 -56.87
C ASP A 399 -2.22 15.54 -57.29
N PHE A 400 -2.87 14.48 -56.82
CA PHE A 400 -2.82 13.19 -57.50
C PHE A 400 -3.64 13.32 -58.80
N LYS A 401 -3.02 13.85 -59.86
CA LYS A 401 -3.52 13.76 -61.24
C LYS A 401 -3.59 12.28 -61.63
N ARG A 402 -4.76 11.68 -61.46
CA ARG A 402 -5.13 10.40 -62.05
C ARG A 402 -5.29 10.59 -63.56
N THR A 403 -4.26 10.29 -64.33
CA THR A 403 -4.38 10.13 -65.79
C THR A 403 -5.25 8.91 -66.09
N THR A 404 -6.50 9.16 -66.49
CA THR A 404 -7.38 8.16 -67.11
C THR A 404 -7.03 8.02 -68.58
N GLY A 405 -6.11 7.12 -68.90
CA GLY A 405 -5.89 6.64 -70.26
C GLY A 405 -6.71 5.37 -70.51
N VAL A 406 -7.84 5.51 -71.20
CA VAL A 406 -8.56 4.40 -71.83
C VAL A 406 -7.92 4.15 -73.20
N PRO A 407 -7.43 2.94 -73.55
CA PRO A 407 -7.19 2.59 -74.94
C PRO A 407 -8.49 2.08 -75.56
N ALA A 408 -8.82 2.63 -76.73
CA ALA A 408 -9.91 2.18 -77.58
C ALA A 408 -9.64 0.80 -78.19
N LEU A 409 -10.73 0.10 -78.45
CA LEU A 409 -10.85 -1.18 -79.16
C LEU A 409 -10.17 -1.17 -80.55
N THR A 410 -9.42 -2.24 -80.82
CA THR A 410 -9.53 -3.06 -82.05
C THR A 410 -9.24 -4.50 -81.69
#